data_AF-C6XUC5-F1
#
_entry.id   AF-C6XUC5-F1
#
_cell.length_a   1.000
_cell.length_b   1.000
_cell.length_c   1.000
_cell.angle_alpha   90.00
_cell.angle_beta   90.00
_cell.angle_gamma   90.00
#
_symmetry.space_group_name_H-M   'P 1'
#
loop_
_entity.id
_entity.type
_entity.pdbx_description
1 polymer ?
#
loop_
_entity_poly.entity_id
_entity_poly.type
_entity_poly.pdbx_seq_one_letter_code
_entity_poly.pdbx_strand_id
1 'polypeptide(L)'
;MIGTSRHTITYYKLPLGSIPFKEIKSLENLDLKFIYCSSFPLIDFMNLNFQMVSVYDPFYNDVADVHELNEANLLFGKVVSDKLSMRGTAKCIKVGSIEKDISKEDLPHLKYSNNNDPETGNWFYMKEGKYVIFHGIRSEFEKVKHLEGIAIYGDNIIRLRIVIELLKRNVKKGLITLSVEDYKEIGYKVLRTDPSLLKSSEDIIVDGVNNWVPSMLLIPLYEDVPTKYRGKIRD
;
A
#
# COMPACT_ATOMS: atom_id res chain seq x y z
N MET A 1 -4.96 29.89 5.93
CA MET A 1 -4.11 29.62 4.76
C MET A 1 -3.66 28.17 4.87
N ILE A 2 -4.15 27.30 4.00
CA ILE A 2 -3.70 25.89 3.96
C ILE A 2 -2.42 25.92 3.11
N GLY A 3 -1.27 25.94 3.79
CA GLY A 3 0.02 26.13 3.15
C GLY A 3 0.45 24.86 2.43
N THR A 4 0.80 25.01 1.16
CA THR A 4 1.68 24.06 0.48
C THR A 4 3.00 24.01 1.24
N SER A 5 3.47 22.81 1.54
CA SER A 5 4.73 22.61 2.24
C SER A 5 5.73 21.94 1.30
N ARG A 6 6.99 22.35 1.38
CA ARG A 6 8.06 21.75 0.60
C ARG A 6 8.56 20.49 1.31
N HIS A 7 8.49 19.35 0.63
CA HIS A 7 8.89 18.06 1.18
C HIS A 7 9.93 17.36 0.31
N THR A 8 10.89 16.72 0.97
CA THR A 8 11.79 15.77 0.34
C THR A 8 11.05 14.44 0.11
N ILE A 9 10.67 14.16 -1.13
CA ILE A 9 10.23 12.82 -1.55
C ILE A 9 11.48 11.96 -1.71
N THR A 10 11.56 10.86 -0.99
CA THR A 10 12.68 9.91 -1.12
C THR A 10 12.24 8.66 -1.87
N TYR A 11 13.07 8.20 -2.79
CA TYR A 11 12.84 7.02 -3.60
C TYR A 11 13.69 5.86 -3.14
N TYR A 12 13.10 4.67 -3.14
CA TYR A 12 13.69 3.45 -2.61
C TYR A 12 13.44 2.27 -3.54
N LYS A 13 14.38 1.32 -3.56
CA LYS A 13 14.14 -0.06 -3.98
C LYS A 13 13.72 -0.87 -2.75
N LEU A 14 12.47 -1.33 -2.72
CA LEU A 14 11.98 -2.30 -1.73
C LEU A 14 12.33 -3.71 -2.24
N PRO A 15 13.15 -4.49 -1.52
CA PRO A 15 13.53 -5.82 -1.97
C PRO A 15 12.35 -6.78 -1.93
N LEU A 16 12.24 -7.60 -2.98
CA LEU A 16 11.25 -8.66 -3.15
C LEU A 16 11.88 -10.05 -3.22
N GLY A 17 13.20 -10.17 -3.07
CA GLY A 17 13.93 -11.44 -3.25
C GLY A 17 13.54 -12.58 -2.29
N SER A 18 12.82 -12.28 -1.19
CA SER A 18 12.26 -13.29 -0.30
C SER A 18 10.91 -13.85 -0.77
N ILE A 19 10.26 -13.22 -1.75
CA ILE A 19 8.96 -13.65 -2.27
C ILE A 19 9.18 -14.84 -3.21
N PRO A 20 8.48 -15.97 -2.99
CA PRO A 20 8.67 -17.19 -3.78
C PRO A 20 7.88 -17.11 -5.11
N PHE A 21 8.15 -16.12 -5.96
CA PHE A 21 7.41 -15.91 -7.21
C PHE A 21 7.33 -17.16 -8.10
N LYS A 22 8.43 -17.93 -8.16
CA LYS A 22 8.53 -19.18 -8.94
C LYS A 22 7.55 -20.27 -8.49
N GLU A 23 7.06 -20.20 -7.25
CA GLU A 23 6.11 -21.16 -6.68
C GLU A 23 4.66 -20.69 -6.79
N ILE A 24 4.44 -19.44 -7.22
CA ILE A 24 3.12 -18.83 -7.29
C ILE A 24 2.62 -18.88 -8.72
N LYS A 25 1.53 -19.62 -8.93
CA LYS A 25 0.93 -19.77 -10.26
C LYS A 25 0.57 -18.41 -10.86
N SER A 26 0.85 -18.25 -12.16
CA SER A 26 0.77 -17.00 -12.95
C SER A 26 1.84 -15.94 -12.69
N LEU A 27 2.72 -16.13 -11.70
CA LEU A 27 3.84 -15.24 -11.39
C LEU A 27 5.21 -15.92 -11.56
N GLU A 28 5.26 -17.16 -12.04
CA GLU A 28 6.44 -18.03 -12.03
C GLU A 28 7.61 -17.46 -12.85
N ASN A 29 7.28 -16.72 -13.90
CA ASN A 29 8.23 -16.11 -14.83
C ASN A 29 8.65 -14.69 -14.43
N LEU A 30 8.17 -14.16 -13.30
CA LEU A 30 8.59 -12.85 -12.80
C LEU A 30 9.95 -12.96 -12.10
N ASP A 31 10.98 -12.35 -12.68
CA ASP A 31 12.29 -12.16 -12.03
C ASP A 31 12.39 -10.77 -11.36
N LEU A 32 11.42 -10.45 -10.49
CA LEU A 32 11.38 -9.18 -9.79
C LEU A 32 12.21 -9.22 -8.50
N LYS A 33 13.40 -8.61 -8.53
CA LYS A 33 14.30 -8.54 -7.36
C LYS A 33 13.89 -7.43 -6.37
N PHE A 34 13.32 -6.35 -6.87
CA PHE A 34 12.84 -5.22 -6.10
C PHE A 34 11.66 -4.55 -6.82
N ILE A 35 10.97 -3.69 -6.09
CA ILE A 35 10.04 -2.71 -6.66
C ILE A 35 10.48 -1.31 -6.24
N TYR A 36 10.17 -0.32 -7.06
CA TYR A 36 10.40 1.07 -6.67
C TYR A 36 9.26 1.55 -5.79
N CYS A 37 9.62 2.31 -4.76
CA CYS A 37 8.70 3.03 -3.89
C CYS A 37 9.17 4.47 -3.73
N SER A 38 8.25 5.37 -3.41
CA SER A 38 8.58 6.70 -2.89
C SER A 38 7.94 6.90 -1.52
N SER A 39 8.55 7.74 -0.69
CA SER A 39 7.91 8.16 0.55
C SER A 39 8.18 9.60 0.93
N PHE A 40 7.24 10.19 1.68
CA PHE A 40 7.42 11.46 2.36
C PHE A 40 6.71 11.42 3.72
N PRO A 41 7.17 12.21 4.72
CA PRO A 41 6.61 12.19 6.06
C PRO A 41 5.21 12.83 6.10
N LEU A 42 4.32 12.27 6.91
CA LEU A 42 2.97 12.81 7.14
C LEU A 42 2.87 13.79 8.32
N ILE A 43 4.00 14.05 9.00
CA ILE A 43 4.03 14.83 10.24
C ILE A 43 3.43 16.23 10.05
N ASP A 44 3.74 16.89 8.94
CA ASP A 44 3.31 18.28 8.70
C ASP A 44 1.83 18.40 8.30
N PHE A 45 1.20 17.28 7.93
CA PHE A 45 -0.20 17.26 7.50
C PHE A 45 -1.15 16.85 8.63
N MET A 46 -0.72 15.88 9.43
CA MET A 46 -1.57 15.12 10.33
C MET A 46 -0.96 14.96 11.74
N ASN A 47 0.22 15.55 12.01
CA ASN A 47 0.99 15.29 13.24
C ASN A 47 1.23 13.79 13.49
N LEU A 48 1.22 12.98 12.43
CA LEU A 48 1.46 11.55 12.49
C LEU A 48 2.92 11.26 12.13
N ASN A 49 3.62 10.51 12.98
CA ASN A 49 4.98 10.05 12.71
C ASN A 49 5.00 8.83 11.78
N PHE A 50 4.22 8.88 10.71
CA PHE A 50 4.14 7.88 9.65
C PHE A 50 4.63 8.45 8.32
N GLN A 51 4.79 7.57 7.35
CA GLN A 51 5.14 7.92 5.98
C GLN A 51 3.95 7.68 5.07
N MET A 52 3.80 8.54 4.06
CA MET A 52 3.03 8.21 2.88
C MET A 52 3.94 7.46 1.93
N VAL A 53 3.63 6.20 1.60
CA VAL A 53 4.42 5.37 0.69
C VAL A 53 3.65 5.15 -0.59
N SER A 54 4.25 5.51 -1.73
CA SER A 54 3.76 5.16 -3.06
C SER A 54 4.50 3.93 -3.55
N VAL A 55 3.80 2.96 -4.14
CA VAL A 55 4.40 1.76 -4.74
C VAL A 55 4.16 1.78 -6.24
N TYR A 56 5.24 1.82 -7.01
CA TYR A 56 5.18 1.92 -8.46
C TYR A 56 4.91 0.58 -9.11
N ASP A 57 4.45 0.60 -10.36
CA ASP A 57 4.37 -0.61 -11.17
C ASP A 57 5.75 -1.27 -11.37
N PRO A 58 5.82 -2.60 -11.60
CA PRO A 58 7.09 -3.28 -11.79
C PRO A 58 7.87 -2.76 -13.01
N PHE A 59 9.16 -2.53 -12.81
CA PHE A 59 10.11 -2.22 -13.88
C PHE A 59 10.98 -3.44 -14.16
N TYR A 60 11.17 -3.77 -15.43
CA TYR A 60 12.02 -4.89 -15.87
C TYR A 60 13.50 -4.51 -16.04
N ASN A 61 13.79 -3.20 -16.05
CA ASN A 61 15.14 -2.66 -16.09
C ASN A 61 15.36 -1.74 -14.88
N ASP A 62 16.63 -1.53 -14.53
CA ASP A 62 16.99 -0.50 -13.55
C ASP A 62 16.62 0.89 -14.07
N VAL A 63 16.04 1.72 -13.19
CA VAL A 63 15.70 3.10 -13.49
C VAL A 63 16.95 3.94 -13.26
N ALA A 64 17.37 4.67 -14.30
CA ALA A 64 18.59 5.47 -14.28
C ALA A 64 18.40 6.78 -13.50
N ASP A 65 17.22 7.40 -13.64
CA ASP A 65 16.88 8.67 -12.98
C ASP A 65 15.57 8.58 -12.18
N VAL A 66 15.58 9.08 -10.94
CA VAL A 66 14.38 9.15 -10.09
C VAL A 66 13.28 10.04 -10.67
N HIS A 67 13.60 10.95 -11.59
CA HIS A 67 12.60 11.72 -12.32
C HIS A 67 11.71 10.83 -13.20
N GLU A 68 12.22 9.70 -13.71
CA GLU A 68 11.40 8.72 -14.44
C GLU A 68 10.31 8.10 -13.55
N LEU A 69 10.54 8.03 -12.24
CA LEU A 69 9.56 7.52 -11.28
C LEU A 69 8.46 8.53 -10.97
N ASN A 70 8.65 9.83 -11.18
CA ASN A 70 7.60 10.83 -10.92
C ASN A 70 6.40 10.65 -11.87
N GLU A 71 6.66 10.26 -13.12
CA GLU A 71 5.64 10.05 -14.15
C GLU A 71 5.11 8.61 -14.21
N ALA A 72 5.65 7.72 -13.38
CA ALA A 72 5.34 6.30 -13.44
C ALA A 72 3.97 5.97 -12.83
N ASN A 73 3.30 4.96 -13.40
CA ASN A 73 2.07 4.43 -12.83
C ASN A 73 2.34 3.74 -11.48
N LEU A 74 1.36 3.85 -10.57
CA LEU A 74 1.38 3.14 -9.30
C LEU A 74 0.71 1.76 -9.43
N LEU A 75 1.24 0.78 -8.70
CA LEU A 75 0.67 -0.57 -8.66
C LEU A 75 -0.67 -0.59 -7.92
N PHE A 76 -0.72 0.01 -6.73
CA PHE A 76 -1.92 0.02 -5.88
C PHE A 76 -2.16 1.36 -5.16
N GLY A 77 -1.60 2.44 -5.69
CA GLY A 77 -1.70 3.77 -5.11
C GLY A 77 -0.71 4.00 -3.96
N LYS A 78 -1.12 4.87 -3.02
CA LYS A 78 -0.31 5.22 -1.84
C LYS A 78 -0.92 4.68 -0.55
N VAL A 79 -0.08 4.33 0.42
CA VAL A 79 -0.48 3.78 1.73
C VAL A 79 0.18 4.54 2.86
N VAL A 80 -0.48 4.57 4.02
CA VAL A 80 0.16 5.00 5.27
C VAL A 80 1.00 3.85 5.78
N SER A 81 2.26 4.11 6.06
CA SER A 81 3.25 3.11 6.44
C SER A 81 4.07 3.61 7.62
N ASP A 82 4.59 2.67 8.39
CA ASP A 82 5.77 2.94 9.21
C ASP A 82 6.95 3.37 8.32
N LYS A 83 8.00 3.91 8.92
CA LYS A 83 9.24 4.20 8.19
C LYS A 83 9.77 2.92 7.56
N LEU A 84 9.96 2.95 6.24
CA LEU A 84 10.54 1.84 5.49
C LEU A 84 11.89 1.44 6.12
N SER A 85 12.12 0.13 6.25
CA SER A 85 13.32 -0.35 6.94
C SER A 85 14.58 -0.01 6.15
N MET A 86 15.52 0.70 6.78
CA MET A 86 16.82 1.03 6.19
C MET A 86 17.95 0.11 6.68
N ARG A 87 17.64 -0.90 7.50
CA ARG A 87 18.60 -1.81 8.13
C ARG A 87 18.14 -3.27 8.03
N GLY A 88 19.08 -4.20 8.18
CA GLY A 88 18.82 -5.64 8.06
C GLY A 88 18.85 -6.15 6.63
N THR A 89 18.49 -7.42 6.45
CA THR A 89 18.56 -8.16 5.18
C THR A 89 17.46 -7.75 4.19
N ALA A 90 16.32 -7.30 4.69
CA ALA A 90 15.20 -6.80 3.89
C ALA A 90 15.18 -5.27 3.75
N LYS A 91 16.32 -4.60 3.96
CA LYS A 91 16.40 -3.14 3.93
C LYS A 91 16.05 -2.58 2.55
N CYS A 92 15.31 -1.49 2.55
CA CYS A 92 15.15 -0.63 1.39
C CYS A 92 16.48 0.03 1.02
N ILE A 93 16.74 0.15 -0.28
CA ILE A 93 17.92 0.82 -0.82
C ILE A 93 17.49 2.19 -1.35
N LYS A 94 18.00 3.27 -0.75
CA LYS A 94 17.73 4.63 -1.25
C LYS A 94 18.33 4.79 -2.65
N VAL A 95 17.52 5.27 -3.58
CA VAL A 95 17.91 5.52 -4.98
C VAL A 95 18.19 7.01 -5.19
N GLY A 96 17.37 7.87 -4.61
CA GLY A 96 17.51 9.32 -4.73
C GLY A 96 16.40 10.05 -3.98
N SER A 97 16.36 11.35 -4.14
CA SER A 97 15.34 12.21 -3.55
C SER A 97 15.06 13.39 -4.48
N ILE A 98 13.82 13.88 -4.48
CA ILE A 98 13.45 15.14 -5.11
C ILE A 98 12.69 16.00 -4.10
N GLU A 99 12.82 17.32 -4.23
CA GLU A 99 11.99 18.26 -3.49
C GLU A 99 10.69 18.48 -4.26
N LYS A 100 9.55 18.37 -3.57
CA LYS A 100 8.24 18.66 -4.14
C LYS A 100 7.38 19.44 -3.18
N ASP A 101 6.65 20.39 -3.73
CA ASP A 101 5.62 21.12 -3.01
C ASP A 101 4.37 20.24 -2.96
N ILE A 102 3.96 19.84 -1.75
CA ILE A 102 2.81 18.96 -1.53
C ILE A 102 1.81 19.71 -0.65
N SER A 103 0.56 19.78 -1.11
CA SER A 103 -0.55 20.32 -0.33
C SER A 103 -1.39 19.19 0.29
N LYS A 104 -2.27 19.54 1.23
CA LYS A 104 -3.20 18.57 1.84
C LYS A 104 -4.11 17.91 0.80
N GLU A 105 -4.40 18.63 -0.27
CA GLU A 105 -5.25 18.19 -1.38
C GLU A 105 -4.55 17.17 -2.30
N ASP A 106 -3.21 17.08 -2.26
CA ASP A 106 -2.41 16.09 -2.99
C ASP A 106 -2.26 14.76 -2.24
N LEU A 107 -2.63 14.73 -0.97
CA LEU A 107 -2.74 13.47 -0.23
C LEU A 107 -3.88 12.66 -0.86
N PRO A 108 -3.70 11.33 -1.06
CA PRO A 108 -4.83 10.47 -1.43
C PRO A 108 -5.91 10.70 -0.37
N HIS A 109 -7.21 10.69 -0.72
CA HIS A 109 -8.33 11.09 0.15
C HIS A 109 -8.24 10.57 1.61
N LEU A 110 -7.40 11.23 2.39
CA LEU A 110 -7.06 11.00 3.78
C LEU A 110 -7.51 12.30 4.42
N LYS A 111 -8.83 12.46 4.52
CA LYS A 111 -9.41 13.52 5.34
C LYS A 111 -9.14 13.14 6.79
N TYR A 112 -7.95 13.49 7.26
CA TYR A 112 -7.62 13.54 8.66
C TYR A 112 -7.74 14.98 9.11
N SER A 113 -8.59 15.18 10.10
CA SER A 113 -8.71 16.42 10.83
C SER A 113 -8.35 16.12 12.27
N ASN A 114 -7.40 16.88 12.78
CA ASN A 114 -6.91 16.80 14.15
C ASN A 114 -7.72 17.73 15.07
N ASN A 115 -9.05 17.69 14.96
CA ASN A 115 -9.93 18.47 15.83
C ASN A 115 -10.79 17.53 16.66
N ASN A 116 -10.95 17.86 17.95
CA ASN A 116 -11.86 17.19 18.89
C ASN A 116 -13.35 17.46 18.58
N ASP A 117 -13.65 17.92 17.36
CA ASP A 117 -14.97 18.27 16.90
C ASP A 117 -15.55 17.07 16.09
N PRO A 118 -16.61 16.42 16.60
CA PRO A 118 -17.23 15.25 15.97
C PRO A 118 -17.84 15.53 14.59
N GLU A 119 -17.99 16.78 14.16
CA GLU A 119 -18.41 17.13 12.79
C GLU A 119 -17.26 17.32 11.81
N THR A 120 -16.03 17.58 12.28
CA THR A 120 -14.90 17.87 11.39
C THR A 120 -13.79 16.83 11.41
N GLY A 121 -13.75 15.92 12.37
CA GLY A 121 -12.81 14.80 12.40
C GLY A 121 -13.49 13.46 12.21
N ASN A 122 -13.37 12.86 11.01
CA ASN A 122 -13.46 11.42 10.72
C ASN A 122 -13.24 11.16 9.21
N TRP A 123 -12.84 9.94 8.87
CA TRP A 123 -12.49 9.46 7.52
C TRP A 123 -13.75 9.27 6.64
N PHE A 124 -13.64 9.12 5.31
CA PHE A 124 -14.81 9.01 4.39
C PHE A 124 -14.59 8.04 3.21
N TYR A 125 -15.66 7.42 2.69
CA TYR A 125 -15.69 6.77 1.36
C TYR A 125 -17.03 7.02 0.62
N MET A 126 -17.10 6.67 -0.67
CA MET A 126 -18.24 7.00 -1.56
C MET A 126 -19.06 5.75 -1.90
N LYS A 127 -20.40 5.81 -1.77
CA LYS A 127 -21.34 4.74 -2.15
C LYS A 127 -22.52 5.33 -2.94
N GLU A 128 -22.82 4.74 -4.11
CA GLU A 128 -24.00 5.10 -4.94
C GLU A 128 -24.15 6.60 -5.24
N GLY A 129 -23.03 7.29 -5.52
CA GLY A 129 -23.06 8.72 -5.89
C GLY A 129 -23.27 9.68 -4.72
N LYS A 130 -23.22 9.21 -3.46
CA LYS A 130 -23.24 10.04 -2.24
C LYS A 130 -21.97 9.84 -1.41
N TYR A 131 -21.46 10.93 -0.82
CA TYR A 131 -20.36 10.89 0.14
C TYR A 131 -20.89 10.45 1.51
N VAL A 132 -20.33 9.40 2.10
CA VAL A 132 -20.76 8.83 3.38
C VAL A 132 -19.60 8.93 4.39
N ILE A 133 -19.91 9.43 5.59
CA ILE A 133 -18.99 9.42 6.75
C ILE A 133 -18.54 7.97 6.97
N PHE A 134 -17.27 7.73 7.32
CA PHE A 134 -16.85 6.47 7.95
C PHE A 134 -17.44 6.44 9.38
N HIS A 135 -18.76 6.52 9.52
CA HIS A 135 -19.39 5.73 10.56
C HIS A 135 -19.06 4.31 10.13
N GLY A 136 -18.26 3.60 10.93
CA GLY A 136 -18.15 2.15 10.77
C GLY A 136 -19.55 1.63 10.48
N ILE A 137 -19.66 0.76 9.48
CA ILE A 137 -20.86 -0.02 9.27
C ILE A 137 -21.33 -0.38 10.68
N ARG A 138 -22.47 0.15 11.13
CA ARG A 138 -23.07 -0.35 12.37
C ARG A 138 -23.38 -1.77 11.98
N SER A 139 -22.51 -2.67 12.39
CA SER A 139 -22.62 -4.05 11.99
C SER A 139 -23.96 -4.50 12.53
N GLU A 140 -24.78 -5.07 11.66
CA GLU A 140 -25.95 -5.81 12.14
C GLU A 140 -25.52 -7.11 12.85
N PHE A 141 -24.20 -7.34 13.00
CA PHE A 141 -23.63 -8.54 13.58
C PHE A 141 -22.42 -8.18 14.44
N GLU A 142 -22.36 -8.69 15.66
CA GLU A 142 -21.29 -8.56 16.66
C GLU A 142 -19.88 -9.07 16.22
N LYS A 143 -19.48 -8.98 14.94
CA LYS A 143 -18.32 -9.72 14.39
C LYS A 143 -17.39 -8.98 13.41
N VAL A 144 -17.32 -7.64 13.39
CA VAL A 144 -16.36 -6.93 12.52
C VAL A 144 -15.41 -6.06 13.35
N LYS A 145 -14.34 -6.68 13.87
CA LYS A 145 -13.27 -6.04 14.66
C LYS A 145 -12.17 -5.34 13.82
N HIS A 146 -12.25 -5.35 12.49
CA HIS A 146 -11.09 -5.02 11.62
C HIS A 146 -11.03 -3.57 11.11
N LEU A 147 -11.81 -2.64 11.71
CA LEU A 147 -11.83 -1.23 11.28
C LEU A 147 -11.40 -0.22 12.37
N GLU A 148 -10.77 -0.68 13.45
CA GLU A 148 -10.38 0.20 14.58
C GLU A 148 -9.03 0.92 14.40
N GLY A 149 -8.41 0.91 13.22
CA GLY A 149 -7.17 1.65 12.99
C GLY A 149 -6.98 2.11 11.55
N ILE A 150 -6.24 3.21 11.39
CA ILE A 150 -5.52 3.45 10.14
C ILE A 150 -4.70 2.18 9.90
N ALA A 151 -4.96 1.49 8.79
CA ALA A 151 -4.14 0.36 8.37
C ALA A 151 -2.72 0.90 8.12
N ILE A 152 -1.83 0.78 9.11
CA ILE A 152 -0.43 1.16 9.02
C ILE A 152 0.32 -0.03 8.46
N TYR A 153 0.90 0.15 7.28
CA TYR A 153 1.61 -0.90 6.59
C TYR A 153 3.04 -1.00 7.14
N GLY A 154 3.46 -2.22 7.47
CA GLY A 154 4.88 -2.56 7.54
C GLY A 154 5.39 -3.05 6.18
N ASP A 155 6.71 -3.08 5.98
CA ASP A 155 7.34 -3.54 4.74
C ASP A 155 6.82 -4.93 4.29
N ASN A 156 6.61 -5.84 5.23
CA ASN A 156 6.06 -7.18 4.99
C ASN A 156 4.63 -7.15 4.40
N ILE A 157 3.78 -6.25 4.90
CA ILE A 157 2.41 -6.07 4.39
C ILE A 157 2.42 -5.38 3.03
N ILE A 158 3.35 -4.45 2.79
CA ILE A 158 3.57 -3.86 1.46
C ILE A 158 3.96 -4.96 0.45
N ARG A 159 4.91 -5.84 0.81
CA ARG A 159 5.30 -6.99 -0.02
C ARG A 159 4.13 -7.94 -0.31
N LEU A 160 3.33 -8.27 0.72
CA LEU A 160 2.11 -9.04 0.54
C LEU A 160 1.18 -8.37 -0.47
N ARG A 161 0.93 -7.06 -0.31
CA ARG A 161 0.02 -6.33 -1.21
C ARG A 161 0.51 -6.31 -2.65
N ILE A 162 1.82 -6.19 -2.88
CA ILE A 162 2.41 -6.29 -4.23
C ILE A 162 1.99 -7.60 -4.90
N VAL A 163 2.16 -8.73 -4.20
CA VAL A 163 1.79 -10.05 -4.75
C VAL A 163 0.29 -10.14 -5.05
N ILE A 164 -0.56 -9.70 -4.11
CA ILE A 164 -2.02 -9.74 -4.29
C ILE A 164 -2.46 -8.92 -5.50
N GLU A 165 -1.86 -7.74 -5.71
CA GLU A 165 -2.23 -6.84 -6.81
C GLU A 165 -1.76 -7.38 -8.17
N LEU A 166 -0.58 -8.00 -8.24
CA LEU A 166 -0.12 -8.71 -9.44
C LEU A 166 -1.05 -9.89 -9.79
N LEU A 167 -1.47 -10.66 -8.79
CA LEU A 167 -2.42 -11.76 -8.99
C LEU A 167 -3.79 -11.27 -9.44
N LYS A 168 -4.33 -10.20 -8.83
CA LYS A 168 -5.60 -9.58 -9.24
C LYS A 168 -5.58 -9.16 -10.72
N ARG A 169 -4.45 -8.63 -11.21
CA ARG A 169 -4.27 -8.32 -12.64
C ARG A 169 -4.35 -9.58 -13.51
N ASN A 170 -3.70 -10.66 -13.08
CA ASN A 170 -3.71 -11.93 -13.83
C ASN A 170 -5.09 -12.60 -13.81
N VAL A 171 -5.82 -12.53 -12.70
CA VAL A 171 -7.21 -12.99 -12.61
C VAL A 171 -8.11 -12.18 -13.56
N LYS A 172 -7.99 -10.85 -13.55
CA LYS A 172 -8.74 -9.97 -14.47
C LYS A 172 -8.43 -10.26 -15.94
N LYS A 173 -7.19 -10.62 -16.27
CA LYS A 173 -6.76 -11.03 -17.62
C LYS A 173 -7.18 -12.46 -17.99
N GLY A 174 -7.80 -13.22 -17.09
CA GLY A 174 -8.19 -14.61 -17.32
C GLY A 174 -7.02 -15.60 -17.37
N LEU A 175 -5.83 -15.22 -16.89
CA LEU A 175 -4.65 -16.09 -16.88
C LEU A 175 -4.70 -17.15 -15.77
N ILE A 176 -5.48 -16.87 -14.72
CA ILE A 176 -5.68 -17.75 -13.57
C ILE A 176 -7.05 -17.47 -12.96
N THR A 177 -7.59 -18.46 -12.26
CA THR A 177 -8.76 -18.29 -11.38
C THR A 177 -8.31 -18.63 -9.97
N LEU A 178 -8.59 -17.75 -9.01
CA LEU A 178 -8.23 -17.89 -7.61
C LEU A 178 -9.47 -17.64 -6.76
N SER A 179 -9.71 -18.55 -5.82
CA SER A 179 -10.62 -18.35 -4.70
C SER A 179 -9.96 -17.51 -3.60
N VAL A 180 -10.75 -17.03 -2.64
CA VAL A 180 -10.22 -16.30 -1.47
C VAL A 180 -9.23 -17.17 -0.68
N GLU A 181 -9.47 -18.48 -0.58
CA GLU A 181 -8.57 -19.39 0.13
C GLU A 181 -7.26 -19.60 -0.62
N ASP A 182 -7.27 -19.61 -1.96
CA ASP A 182 -6.02 -19.64 -2.75
C ASP A 182 -5.17 -18.38 -2.49
N TYR A 183 -5.81 -17.21 -2.43
CA TYR A 183 -5.12 -15.96 -2.06
C TYR A 183 -4.53 -16.00 -0.66
N LYS A 184 -5.24 -16.61 0.30
CA LYS A 184 -4.73 -16.75 1.68
C LYS A 184 -3.56 -17.73 1.75
N GLU A 185 -3.61 -18.86 1.05
CA GLU A 185 -2.49 -19.81 0.98
C GLU A 185 -1.24 -19.14 0.39
N ILE A 186 -1.40 -18.38 -0.69
CA ILE A 186 -0.30 -17.60 -1.28
C ILE A 186 0.17 -16.54 -0.28
N GLY A 187 -0.74 -15.82 0.37
CA GLY A 187 -0.40 -14.82 1.37
C GLY A 187 0.39 -15.39 2.55
N TYR A 188 0.04 -16.60 2.99
CA TYR A 188 0.78 -17.33 4.02
C TYR A 188 2.20 -17.64 3.57
N LYS A 189 2.38 -18.17 2.35
CA LYS A 189 3.72 -18.43 1.79
C LYS A 189 4.56 -17.16 1.74
N VAL A 190 3.99 -16.05 1.26
CA VAL A 190 4.68 -14.75 1.16
C VAL A 190 5.11 -14.21 2.53
N LEU A 191 4.21 -14.21 3.52
CA LEU A 191 4.55 -13.72 4.85
C LEU A 191 5.51 -14.67 5.58
N ARG A 192 5.42 -15.98 5.35
CA ARG A 192 6.30 -16.98 5.97
C ARG A 192 7.75 -16.85 5.51
N THR A 193 7.96 -16.43 4.27
CA THR A 193 9.31 -16.21 3.72
C THR A 193 9.84 -14.80 3.99
N ASP A 194 9.03 -13.87 4.51
CA ASP A 194 9.49 -12.51 4.81
C ASP A 194 10.55 -12.52 5.93
N PRO A 195 11.72 -11.87 5.73
CA PRO A 195 12.80 -11.86 6.72
C PRO A 195 12.42 -11.29 8.08
N SER A 196 11.45 -10.37 8.17
CA SER A 196 11.01 -9.80 9.44
C SER A 196 10.10 -10.73 10.24
N LEU A 197 9.55 -11.78 9.60
CA LEU A 197 8.60 -12.72 10.20
C LEU A 197 9.15 -14.14 10.36
N LEU A 198 10.42 -14.40 10.00
CA LEU A 198 11.00 -15.76 10.07
C LEU A 198 10.89 -16.43 11.44
N LYS A 199 10.93 -15.63 12.52
CA LYS A 199 10.82 -16.07 13.92
C LYS A 199 9.41 -15.95 14.52
N SER A 200 8.45 -15.43 13.76
CA SER A 200 7.07 -15.32 14.21
C SER A 200 6.42 -16.70 14.26
N SER A 201 5.46 -16.89 15.16
CA SER A 201 4.64 -18.11 15.19
C SER A 201 3.75 -18.20 13.95
N GLU A 202 3.33 -19.42 13.61
CA GLU A 202 2.39 -19.64 12.52
C GLU A 202 1.07 -18.91 12.74
N ASP A 203 0.57 -18.89 13.98
CA ASP A 203 -0.67 -18.18 14.34
C ASP A 203 -0.61 -16.69 13.98
N ILE A 204 0.52 -16.01 14.25
CA ILE A 204 0.70 -14.59 13.89
C ILE A 204 0.62 -14.39 12.37
N ILE A 205 1.20 -15.32 11.61
CA ILE A 205 1.20 -15.26 10.15
C ILE A 205 -0.21 -15.50 9.62
N VAL A 206 -0.89 -16.53 10.13
CA VAL A 206 -2.27 -16.88 9.78
C VAL A 206 -3.22 -15.72 10.10
N ASP A 207 -3.11 -15.12 11.27
CA ASP A 207 -3.88 -13.94 11.67
C ASP A 207 -3.59 -12.76 10.73
N GLY A 208 -2.31 -12.52 10.41
CA GLY A 208 -1.91 -11.51 9.44
C GLY A 208 -2.58 -11.71 8.08
N VAL A 209 -2.53 -12.92 7.53
CA VAL A 209 -3.17 -13.29 6.27
C VAL A 209 -4.69 -13.07 6.32
N ASN A 210 -5.34 -13.60 7.35
CA ASN A 210 -6.79 -13.52 7.51
C ASN A 210 -7.30 -12.09 7.71
N ASN A 211 -6.48 -11.21 8.30
CA ASN A 211 -6.81 -9.80 8.46
C ASN A 211 -6.57 -8.99 7.18
N TRP A 212 -5.44 -9.19 6.50
CA TRP A 212 -5.02 -8.31 5.40
C TRP A 212 -5.57 -8.71 4.04
N VAL A 213 -5.54 -10.00 3.69
CA VAL A 213 -5.87 -10.47 2.34
C VAL A 213 -7.31 -10.13 1.95
N PRO A 214 -8.35 -10.40 2.78
CA PRO A 214 -9.72 -10.06 2.40
C PRO A 214 -9.90 -8.57 2.11
N SER A 215 -9.27 -7.70 2.92
CA SER A 215 -9.31 -6.26 2.72
C SER A 215 -8.65 -5.85 1.39
N MET A 216 -7.49 -6.40 1.05
CA MET A 216 -6.80 -6.12 -0.21
C MET A 216 -7.59 -6.57 -1.45
N LEU A 217 -8.37 -7.64 -1.34
CA LEU A 217 -9.23 -8.14 -2.42
C LEU A 217 -10.46 -7.27 -2.67
N LEU A 218 -10.98 -6.59 -1.64
CA LEU A 218 -12.10 -5.65 -1.77
C LEU A 218 -11.70 -4.34 -2.49
N ILE A 219 -10.42 -4.01 -2.49
CA ILE A 219 -9.90 -2.81 -3.15
C ILE A 219 -9.83 -3.10 -4.67
N PRO A 220 -10.36 -2.26 -5.57
CA PRO A 220 -10.19 -2.45 -7.01
C PRO A 220 -8.71 -2.30 -7.42
N LEU A 221 -8.33 -2.81 -8.58
CA LEU A 221 -7.01 -2.52 -9.14
C LEU A 221 -6.88 -1.00 -9.35
N TYR A 222 -5.68 -0.46 -9.11
CA TYR A 222 -5.47 0.99 -9.22
C TYR A 222 -5.76 1.55 -10.62
N GLU A 223 -5.44 0.77 -11.66
CA GLU A 223 -5.77 1.08 -13.05
C GLU A 223 -7.26 1.20 -13.34
N ASP A 224 -8.13 0.63 -12.50
CA ASP A 224 -9.59 0.69 -12.63
C ASP A 224 -10.21 1.85 -11.84
N VAL A 225 -9.45 2.45 -10.91
CA VAL A 225 -9.91 3.63 -10.17
C VAL A 225 -9.96 4.82 -11.14
N PRO A 226 -11.08 5.54 -11.30
CA PRO A 226 -11.11 6.71 -12.17
C PRO A 226 -10.07 7.77 -11.77
N THR A 227 -9.39 8.39 -12.73
CA THR A 227 -8.28 9.33 -12.50
C THR A 227 -8.64 10.48 -11.54
N LYS A 228 -9.89 10.94 -11.56
CA LYS A 228 -10.38 11.99 -10.64
C LYS A 228 -10.38 11.59 -9.16
N TYR A 229 -10.35 10.28 -8.87
CA TYR A 229 -10.32 9.72 -7.51
C TYR A 229 -8.95 9.14 -7.14
N ARG A 230 -8.02 9.03 -8.11
CA ARG A 230 -6.63 8.71 -7.83
C ARG A 230 -5.99 9.91 -7.13
N GLY A 231 -5.20 9.67 -6.08
CA GLY A 231 -4.43 10.73 -5.45
C GLY A 231 -3.57 11.44 -6.51
N LYS A 232 -3.72 12.76 -6.63
CA LYS A 232 -2.91 13.57 -7.56
C LYS A 232 -1.66 14.00 -6.81
N ILE A 233 -0.50 13.81 -7.41
CA ILE A 233 0.62 14.69 -7.09
C ILE A 233 0.59 15.71 -8.21
N ARG A 234 0.06 16.91 -7.96
CA ARG A 234 0.21 17.97 -8.96
C ARG A 234 1.70 18.28 -9.10
N ASP A 235 2.15 18.47 -10.33
CA ASP A 235 3.46 19.07 -10.60
C ASP A 235 3.42 20.58 -10.36
#